data_AF-A0A9K3DAW8-F1
#
_entry.id   AF-A0A9K3DAW8-F1
#
_cell.length_a   1.000
_cell.length_b   1.000
_cell.length_c   1.000
_cell.angle_alpha   90.00
_cell.angle_beta   90.00
_cell.angle_gamma   90.00
#
_symmetry.space_group_name_H-M   'P 1'
#
loop_
_entity.id
_entity.type
_entity.pdbx_description
1 polymer ?
#
loop_
_entity_poly.entity_id
_entity_poly.type
_entity_poly.pdbx_seq_one_letter_code
_entity_poly.pdbx_strand_id
1 'polypeptide(L)'
;RGDNKDNRAELLGKKSHEHMEPCPVCGALLNRIDTEWRLAEHFQGRQHLAYAHMRVIYGLLRDRWSGRSPPDSNYLGEEAWQRLLKIKRLKDKTKKRGRGGPRRF
;
A
#
# COMPACT_ATOMS: atom_id res chain seq x y z
N ARG A 1 -19.52 -48.22 25.08
CA ARG A 1 -18.57 -47.88 23.98
C ARG A 1 -19.35 -47.06 22.96
N GLY A 2 -18.83 -45.90 22.55
CA GLY A 2 -19.45 -45.00 21.57
C GLY A 2 -19.85 -43.66 22.19
N ASP A 3 -19.51 -42.48 21.66
CA ASP A 3 -18.40 -42.04 20.82
C ASP A 3 -18.38 -40.50 20.96
N ASN A 4 -17.46 -39.97 21.76
CA ASN A 4 -17.33 -38.54 22.08
C ASN A 4 -16.61 -37.79 20.94
N LYS A 5 -17.16 -37.81 19.72
CA LYS A 5 -16.54 -37.23 18.51
C LYS A 5 -17.06 -35.83 18.15
N ASP A 6 -18.22 -35.43 18.67
CA ASP A 6 -18.89 -34.18 18.25
C ASP A 6 -18.31 -32.92 18.93
N ASN A 7 -17.66 -33.06 20.09
CA ASN A 7 -17.12 -31.92 20.83
C ASN A 7 -15.85 -31.31 20.20
N ARG A 8 -15.07 -32.08 19.44
CA ARG A 8 -13.82 -31.60 18.85
C ARG A 8 -14.04 -30.73 17.61
N ALA A 9 -15.04 -31.07 16.79
CA ALA A 9 -15.40 -30.27 15.63
C ALA A 9 -15.98 -28.90 16.03
N GLU A 10 -16.80 -28.88 17.10
CA GLU A 10 -17.37 -27.64 17.62
C GLU A 10 -16.32 -26.72 18.28
N LEU A 11 -15.34 -27.27 18.99
CA LEU A 11 -14.20 -26.52 19.54
C LEU A 11 -13.27 -25.94 18.46
N LEU A 12 -13.10 -26.64 17.34
CA LEU A 12 -12.31 -26.14 16.20
C LEU A 12 -13.06 -25.06 15.40
N GLY A 13 -14.40 -25.14 15.34
CA GLY A 13 -15.25 -24.10 14.74
C GLY A 13 -15.36 -22.83 15.59
N LYS A 14 -15.28 -22.93 16.93
CA LYS A 14 -15.34 -21.79 17.85
C LYS A 14 -14.00 -21.04 17.97
N LYS A 15 -12.86 -21.73 17.88
CA LYS A 15 -11.53 -21.10 18.01
C LYS A 15 -11.11 -20.25 16.81
N SER A 16 -11.62 -20.52 15.60
CA SER A 16 -11.25 -19.77 14.39
C SER A 16 -11.66 -18.29 14.44
N HIS A 17 -12.65 -17.95 15.27
CA HIS A 17 -13.11 -16.58 15.46
C HIS A 17 -12.32 -15.77 16.49
N GLU A 18 -11.47 -16.41 17.31
CA GLU A 18 -10.83 -15.75 18.46
C GLU A 18 -9.45 -15.14 18.16
N HIS A 19 -8.91 -15.35 16.96
CA HIS A 19 -7.57 -14.89 16.58
C HIS A 19 -7.51 -14.34 15.15
N MET A 20 -8.53 -13.58 14.77
CA MET A 20 -8.53 -12.80 13.54
C MET A 20 -8.09 -11.37 13.80
N GLU A 21 -7.05 -10.94 13.10
CA GLU A 21 -6.51 -9.57 13.18
C GLU A 21 -6.80 -8.83 11.86
N PRO A 22 -7.06 -7.52 11.90
CA PRO A 22 -7.25 -6.74 10.70
C PRO A 22 -5.92 -6.51 9.96
N CYS A 23 -5.94 -6.65 8.64
CA CYS A 23 -4.84 -6.28 7.77
C CYS A 23 -4.53 -4.78 7.92
N PRO A 24 -3.28 -4.39 8.19
CA PRO A 24 -2.92 -2.98 8.39
C PRO A 24 -3.07 -2.13 7.13
N VAL A 25 -3.15 -2.76 5.94
CA VAL A 25 -3.27 -2.09 4.64
C VAL A 25 -4.73 -1.95 4.23
N CYS A 26 -5.46 -3.06 4.10
CA CYS A 26 -6.82 -3.07 3.53
C CYS A 26 -7.92 -3.41 4.55
N GLY A 27 -7.59 -3.70 5.81
CA GLY A 27 -8.56 -3.92 6.88
C GLY A 27 -9.33 -5.25 6.81
N ALA A 28 -8.99 -6.15 5.89
CA ALA A 28 -9.59 -7.50 5.87
C ALA A 28 -9.17 -8.28 7.12
N LEU A 29 -10.04 -9.15 7.63
CA LEU A 29 -9.71 -10.03 8.75
C LEU A 29 -8.87 -11.21 8.27
N LEU A 30 -7.69 -11.39 8.85
CA LEU A 30 -6.82 -12.55 8.62
C LEU A 30 -6.64 -13.34 9.90
N ASN A 31 -6.60 -14.65 9.77
CA ASN A 31 -6.26 -15.50 10.89
C ASN A 31 -4.74 -15.53 11.03
N ARG A 32 -4.22 -15.37 12.25
CA ARG A 32 -2.77 -15.47 12.51
C ARG A 32 -2.17 -16.83 12.13
N ILE A 33 -3.00 -17.87 12.06
CA ILE A 33 -2.65 -19.25 11.73
C ILE A 33 -2.89 -19.55 10.23
N ASP A 34 -3.25 -18.54 9.42
CA ASP A 34 -3.38 -18.72 7.97
C ASP A 34 -2.04 -19.18 7.36
N THR A 35 -2.13 -20.11 6.41
CA THR A 35 -0.97 -20.64 5.71
C THR A 35 -0.35 -19.58 4.80
N GLU A 36 0.96 -19.69 4.55
CA GLU A 36 1.72 -18.74 3.71
C GLU A 36 1.08 -18.56 2.32
N TRP A 37 0.49 -19.63 1.75
CA TRP A 37 -0.24 -19.58 0.49
C TRP A 37 -1.45 -18.62 0.55
N ARG A 38 -2.29 -18.75 1.57
CA ARG A 38 -3.48 -17.91 1.75
C ARG A 38 -3.10 -16.45 1.98
N LEU A 39 -2.01 -16.22 2.71
CA LEU A 39 -1.43 -14.88 2.87
C LEU A 39 -0.93 -14.33 1.52
N ALA A 40 -0.26 -15.15 0.70
CA ALA A 40 0.21 -14.73 -0.61
C ALA A 40 -0.95 -14.31 -1.54
N GLU A 41 -2.02 -15.09 -1.60
CA GLU A 41 -3.24 -14.73 -2.34
C GLU A 41 -3.88 -13.44 -1.81
N HIS A 42 -3.85 -13.23 -0.48
CA HIS A 42 -4.32 -11.98 0.12
C HIS A 42 -3.49 -10.78 -0.34
N PHE A 43 -2.16 -10.86 -0.26
CA PHE A 43 -1.25 -9.74 -0.61
C PHE A 43 -1.26 -9.42 -2.11
N GLN A 44 -1.47 -10.42 -2.95
CA GLN A 44 -1.62 -10.26 -4.40
C GLN A 44 -3.06 -9.88 -4.80
N GLY A 45 -3.98 -9.86 -3.83
CA GLY A 45 -5.37 -9.49 -4.04
C GLY A 45 -5.52 -8.03 -4.47
N ARG A 46 -6.45 -7.77 -5.40
CA ARG A 46 -6.72 -6.42 -5.93
C ARG A 46 -7.08 -5.41 -4.85
N GLN A 47 -7.80 -5.85 -3.81
CA GLN A 47 -8.18 -4.99 -2.68
C GLN A 47 -6.95 -4.54 -1.89
N HIS A 48 -6.02 -5.46 -1.60
CA HIS A 48 -4.79 -5.15 -0.89
C HIS A 48 -3.93 -4.15 -1.68
N LEU A 49 -3.69 -4.44 -2.97
CA LEU A 49 -2.89 -3.61 -3.85
C LEU A 49 -3.50 -2.21 -4.09
N ALA A 50 -4.82 -2.14 -4.28
CA ALA A 50 -5.51 -0.87 -4.46
C ALA A 50 -5.39 0.03 -3.22
N TYR A 51 -5.59 -0.55 -2.03
CA TYR A 51 -5.45 0.20 -0.77
C TYR A 51 -4.00 0.63 -0.51
N ALA A 52 -3.03 -0.24 -0.79
CA ALA A 52 -1.62 0.12 -0.69
C ALA A 52 -1.30 1.34 -1.57
N HIS A 53 -1.76 1.32 -2.83
CA HIS A 53 -1.54 2.42 -3.76
C HIS A 53 -2.25 3.72 -3.32
N MET A 54 -3.49 3.63 -2.86
CA MET A 54 -4.24 4.79 -2.36
C MET A 54 -3.57 5.43 -1.14
N ARG A 55 -3.02 4.64 -0.21
CA ARG A 55 -2.30 5.17 0.96
C ARG A 55 -1.05 5.95 0.57
N VAL A 56 -0.31 5.48 -0.44
CA VAL A 56 0.84 6.20 -0.99
C VAL A 56 0.41 7.54 -1.59
N ILE A 57 -0.61 7.54 -2.46
CA ILE A 57 -1.14 8.77 -3.06
C ILE A 57 -1.65 9.73 -1.98
N TYR A 58 -2.35 9.22 -0.97
CA TYR A 58 -2.84 10.02 0.15
C TYR A 58 -1.69 10.69 0.91
N GLY A 59 -0.59 9.99 1.19
CA GLY A 59 0.60 10.56 1.80
C GLY A 59 1.21 11.69 0.95
N LEU A 60 1.37 11.45 -0.35
CA LEU A 60 1.88 12.47 -1.28
C LEU A 60 0.98 13.71 -1.36
N LEU A 61 -0.34 13.50 -1.36
CA LEU A 61 -1.30 14.59 -1.34
C LEU A 61 -1.21 15.33 -0.01
N ARG A 62 -1.34 14.63 1.12
CA ARG A 62 -1.28 15.20 2.47
C ARG A 62 -0.07 16.11 2.65
N ASP A 63 1.09 15.69 2.15
CA ASP A 63 2.32 16.48 2.29
C ASP A 63 2.32 17.70 1.39
N ARG A 64 1.86 17.54 0.14
CA ARG A 64 1.64 18.67 -0.77
C ARG A 64 0.69 19.71 -0.18
N TRP A 65 -0.38 19.29 0.49
CA TRP A 65 -1.38 20.18 1.08
C TRP A 65 -0.95 20.75 2.43
N SER A 66 -0.14 20.02 3.21
CA SER A 66 0.33 20.48 4.53
C SER A 66 1.62 21.32 4.48
N GLY A 67 2.21 21.51 3.31
CA GLY A 67 3.48 22.25 3.15
C GLY A 67 4.69 21.53 3.76
N ARG A 68 4.51 20.31 4.27
CA ARG A 68 5.62 19.44 4.69
C ARG A 68 6.23 18.76 3.46
N SER A 69 7.55 18.59 3.48
CA SER A 69 8.24 17.82 2.44
C SER A 69 7.70 16.38 2.42
N PRO A 70 7.64 15.72 1.24
CA PRO A 70 7.09 14.38 1.09
C PRO A 70 7.71 13.38 2.07
N PRO A 71 6.99 12.33 2.50
CA PRO A 71 7.50 11.36 3.43
C PRO A 71 8.51 10.49 2.71
N ASP A 72 9.45 9.94 3.49
CA ASP A 72 10.60 9.25 2.93
C ASP A 72 10.20 8.09 2.00
N SER A 73 10.94 8.01 0.91
CA SER A 73 10.73 7.36 -0.37
C SER A 73 10.48 5.83 -0.34
N ASN A 74 10.48 5.17 0.81
CA ASN A 74 10.65 3.72 0.90
C ASN A 74 9.39 2.86 0.68
N TYR A 75 8.25 3.42 0.25
CA TYR A 75 7.04 2.64 -0.06
C TYR A 75 6.77 2.40 -1.56
N LEU A 76 7.55 3.02 -2.44
CA LEU A 76 7.58 2.72 -3.87
C LEU A 76 9.03 2.39 -4.19
N GLY A 77 9.30 1.12 -4.52
CA GLY A 77 10.65 0.64 -4.86
C GLY A 77 11.40 1.59 -5.81
N GLU A 78 12.73 1.58 -5.70
CA GLU A 78 13.69 2.54 -6.27
C GLU A 78 13.42 3.01 -7.71
N GLU A 79 12.82 2.16 -8.54
CA GLU A 79 12.46 2.47 -9.92
C GLU A 79 11.43 3.60 -10.09
N ALA A 80 10.46 3.70 -9.17
CA ALA A 80 9.40 4.70 -9.25
C ALA A 80 9.96 6.12 -9.04
N TRP A 81 10.91 6.25 -8.12
CA TRP A 81 11.60 7.51 -7.84
C TRP A 81 12.54 7.93 -8.96
N GLN A 82 13.27 6.99 -9.56
CA GLN A 82 14.07 7.24 -10.76
C GLN A 82 13.22 7.81 -11.92
N ARG A 83 12.02 7.23 -12.15
CA ARG A 83 11.08 7.72 -13.17
C ARG A 83 10.55 9.13 -12.87
N LEU A 84 10.15 9.39 -11.63
CA LEU A 84 9.64 10.71 -11.21
C LEU A 84 10.72 11.80 -11.24
N LEU A 85 11.95 11.49 -10.79
CA LEU A 85 13.09 12.40 -10.87
C LEU A 85 13.45 12.73 -12.32
N LYS A 86 13.36 11.75 -13.23
CA LYS A 86 13.56 11.97 -14.67
C LYS A 86 12.50 12.92 -15.23
N ILE A 87 11.24 12.74 -14.87
CA ILE A 87 10.13 13.63 -15.28
C ILE A 87 10.32 15.05 -14.73
N LYS A 88 10.69 15.20 -13.45
CA LYS A 88 10.95 16.52 -12.83
C LYS A 88 12.13 17.22 -13.50
N ARG A 89 13.25 16.52 -13.73
CA ARG A 89 14.43 17.03 -14.43
C ARG A 89 14.10 17.49 -15.86
N LEU A 90 13.20 16.79 -16.56
CA LEU A 90 12.74 17.19 -17.89
C LEU A 90 11.87 18.46 -17.83
N LYS A 91 10.95 18.57 -16.86
CA LYS A 91 10.12 19.78 -16.67
C LYS A 91 10.96 21.01 -16.30
N ASP A 92 11.97 20.87 -15.46
CA ASP A 92 12.85 21.98 -15.10
C ASP A 92 13.71 22.43 -16.28
N LYS A 93 14.13 21.49 -17.15
CA LYS A 93 14.85 21.79 -18.39
C LYS A 93 13.97 22.52 -19.40
N THR A 94 12.71 22.12 -19.59
CA THR A 94 11.80 22.82 -20.52
C THR A 94 11.44 24.21 -19.99
N LYS A 95 11.25 24.37 -18.69
CA LYS A 95 10.96 25.66 -18.04
C LYS A 95 12.11 26.67 -18.16
N LYS A 96 13.38 26.21 -18.12
CA LYS A 96 14.55 27.09 -18.34
C LYS A 96 14.68 27.58 -19.79
N ARG A 97 14.26 26.78 -20.78
CA ARG A 97 14.34 27.16 -22.21
C ARG A 97 13.28 28.19 -22.62
N GLY A 98 12.17 28.31 -21.88
CA GLY A 98 11.07 29.23 -22.18
C GLY A 98 11.15 30.63 -21.52
N ARG A 99 12.20 30.94 -20.73
CA ARG A 99 12.34 32.24 -20.03
C ARG A 99 13.21 33.28 -20.77
N GLY A 100 13.59 33.03 -22.03
CA GLY A 100 14.25 34.00 -22.90
C GLY A 100 13.26 34.76 -23.78
N GLY A 101 12.38 35.57 -23.20
CA GLY A 101 11.55 36.50 -23.98
C GLY A 101 12.41 37.66 -24.52
N PRO A 102 12.16 38.18 -25.73
CA PRO A 102 12.97 39.24 -26.31
C PRO A 102 12.81 40.53 -25.50
N ARG A 103 13.95 41.16 -25.14
CA ARG A 103 13.97 42.51 -24.57
C ARG A 103 13.57 43.50 -25.66
N ARG A 104 12.39 44.10 -25.53
CA ARG A 104 11.97 45.21 -26.38
C ARG A 104 12.80 46.44 -25.99
N PHE A 105 13.45 47.03 -26.98
CA PHE A 105 14.13 48.33 -26.90
C PHE A 105 13.12 49.46 -27.09
#